data_AF-E4WY40-F1
#
_entry.id   AF-E4WY40-F1
#
_cell.length_a   1.000
_cell.length_b   1.000
_cell.length_c   1.000
_cell.angle_alpha   90.00
_cell.angle_beta   90.00
_cell.angle_gamma   90.00
#
_symmetry.space_group_name_H-M   'P 1'
#
loop_
_entity.id
_entity.type
_entity.pdbx_description
1 polymer ?
#
loop_
_entity_poly.entity_id
_entity_poly.type
_entity_poly.pdbx_seq_one_letter_code
_entity_poly.pdbx_strand_id
1 'polypeptide(L)'
;MENDQLKDFITERYTSAEDQRDITNDLLDLCLHKNSRDNMSAILVSLENPPDTDQTKVNDFKKIDENIKSDMKEYLGQGDVQRPTIDQVVGHFDEKEYIKNADEIGGVPASLAKRGFITRSYESTIANNKLHS
;
A
#
# COMPACT_ATOMS: atom_id res chain seq x y z
N MET A 1 -13.23 10.62 -3.78
CA MET A 1 -12.60 10.84 -2.47
C MET A 1 -12.76 12.32 -2.16
N GLU A 2 -13.31 12.67 -1.00
CA GLU A 2 -13.60 14.08 -0.68
C GLU A 2 -12.33 14.84 -0.28
N ASN A 3 -12.37 16.17 -0.39
CA ASN A 3 -11.20 17.04 -0.17
C ASN A 3 -10.54 16.84 1.20
N ASP A 4 -11.34 16.75 2.27
CA ASP A 4 -10.80 16.60 3.63
C ASP A 4 -10.13 15.23 3.82
N GLN A 5 -10.76 14.15 3.33
CA GLN A 5 -10.18 12.81 3.36
C GLN A 5 -8.90 12.74 2.53
N LEU A 6 -8.85 13.40 1.36
CA LEU A 6 -7.64 13.49 0.55
C LEU A 6 -6.53 14.23 1.31
N LYS A 7 -6.84 15.37 1.91
CA LYS A 7 -5.90 16.16 2.70
C LYS A 7 -5.33 15.34 3.86
N ASP A 8 -6.19 14.65 4.60
CA ASP A 8 -5.78 13.84 5.76
C ASP A 8 -4.93 12.64 5.32
N PHE A 9 -5.34 11.94 4.25
CA PHE A 9 -4.55 10.87 3.64
C PHE A 9 -3.16 11.34 3.23
N ILE A 10 -3.06 12.40 2.44
CA ILE A 10 -1.77 12.91 1.97
C ILE A 10 -0.92 13.38 3.15
N THR A 11 -1.50 14.12 4.09
CA THR A 11 -0.77 14.61 5.28
C THR A 11 -0.18 13.43 6.06
N GLU A 12 -0.98 12.41 6.33
CA GLU A 12 -0.50 11.25 7.07
C GLU A 12 0.59 10.50 6.32
N ARG A 13 0.45 10.31 4.99
CA ARG A 13 1.49 9.68 4.18
C ARG A 13 2.81 10.49 4.17
N TYR A 14 2.74 11.82 4.16
CA TYR A 14 3.92 12.68 4.34
C TYR A 14 4.59 12.45 5.69
N THR A 15 3.81 12.42 6.78
CA THR A 15 4.34 12.26 8.14
C THR A 15 4.90 10.86 8.40
N SER A 16 4.37 9.83 7.73
CA SER A 16 4.76 8.42 7.88
C SER A 16 5.87 7.97 6.91
N ALA A 17 6.43 8.93 6.17
CA ALA A 17 7.51 8.81 5.20
C ALA A 17 7.27 7.90 3.99
N GLU A 18 7.19 8.54 2.83
CA GLU A 18 7.40 7.99 1.49
C GLU A 18 7.91 9.10 0.56
N ASP A 19 8.58 8.74 -0.53
CA ASP A 19 8.86 9.66 -1.64
C ASP A 19 7.52 10.21 -2.17
N GLN A 20 7.45 11.49 -2.57
CA GLN A 20 6.28 12.08 -3.23
C GLN A 20 5.69 11.18 -4.33
N ARG A 21 6.55 10.46 -5.07
CA ARG A 21 6.14 9.49 -6.09
C ARG A 21 5.33 8.34 -5.48
N ASP A 22 5.77 7.78 -4.36
CA ASP A 22 5.08 6.67 -3.70
C ASP A 22 3.75 7.14 -3.10
N ILE A 23 3.72 8.33 -2.47
CA ILE A 23 2.49 8.96 -1.99
C ILE A 23 1.49 9.16 -3.13
N THR A 24 1.98 9.64 -4.28
CA THR A 24 1.14 9.88 -5.47
C THR A 24 0.63 8.55 -6.06
N ASN A 25 1.48 7.52 -6.13
CA ASN A 25 1.08 6.20 -6.60
C ASN A 25 0.04 5.57 -5.68
N ASP A 26 0.22 5.66 -4.36
CA ASP A 26 -0.74 5.17 -3.38
C ASP A 26 -2.09 5.91 -3.47
N LEU A 27 -2.07 7.22 -3.75
CA LEU A 27 -3.29 7.98 -4.02
C LEU A 27 -4.02 7.43 -5.27
N LEU A 28 -3.30 7.21 -6.36
CA LEU A 28 -3.88 6.69 -7.60
C LEU A 28 -4.41 5.27 -7.42
N ASP A 29 -3.64 4.41 -6.74
CA ASP A 29 -4.05 3.06 -6.39
C ASP A 29 -5.30 3.09 -5.51
N LEU A 30 -5.33 3.93 -4.49
CA LEU A 30 -6.51 4.06 -3.63
C LEU A 30 -7.76 4.45 -4.43
N CYS A 31 -7.63 5.40 -5.35
CA CYS A 31 -8.74 5.81 -6.19
C CYS A 31 -9.18 4.69 -7.15
N LEU A 32 -8.23 3.93 -7.72
CA LEU A 32 -8.51 2.74 -8.53
C LEU A 32 -9.28 1.69 -7.74
N HIS A 33 -8.85 1.38 -6.52
CA HIS A 33 -9.48 0.38 -5.66
C HIS A 33 -10.84 0.86 -5.10
N LYS A 34 -11.07 2.17 -5.04
CA LYS A 34 -12.41 2.77 -4.82
C LYS A 34 -13.28 2.75 -6.10
N ASN A 35 -12.92 1.92 -7.08
CA ASN A 35 -13.63 1.68 -8.32
C ASN A 35 -13.70 2.90 -9.26
N SER A 36 -12.71 3.79 -9.18
CA SER A 36 -12.52 4.80 -10.22
C SER A 36 -12.09 4.11 -11.52
N ARG A 37 -12.89 4.31 -12.59
CA ARG A 37 -12.64 3.76 -13.93
C ARG A 37 -12.30 4.82 -14.97
N ASP A 38 -12.19 6.07 -14.52
CA ASP A 38 -11.78 7.18 -15.36
C ASP A 38 -10.26 7.30 -15.42
N ASN A 39 -9.75 8.11 -16.35
CA ASN A 39 -8.34 8.46 -16.39
C ASN A 39 -7.99 9.29 -15.15
N MET A 40 -7.01 8.84 -14.39
CA MET A 40 -6.56 9.53 -13.18
C MET A 40 -5.15 10.08 -13.37
N SER A 41 -5.00 11.37 -13.11
CA SER A 41 -3.71 12.05 -13.04
C SER A 41 -3.67 12.87 -11.77
N ALA A 42 -2.57 12.80 -11.03
CA ALA A 42 -2.34 13.60 -9.83
C ALA A 42 -1.00 14.32 -9.95
N ILE A 43 -0.98 15.58 -9.47
CA ILE A 43 0.25 16.37 -9.33
C ILE A 43 0.36 16.73 -7.87
N LEU A 44 1.40 16.23 -7.21
CA LEU A 44 1.73 16.57 -5.84
C LEU A 44 2.86 17.59 -5.82
N VAL A 45 2.62 18.75 -5.22
CA VAL A 45 3.59 19.84 -5.10
C VAL A 45 3.86 20.11 -3.63
N SER A 46 5.09 19.84 -3.18
CA SER A 46 5.56 20.33 -1.88
C SER A 46 6.03 21.77 -2.01
N LEU A 47 5.42 22.65 -1.23
CA LEU A 47 5.93 23.99 -0.98
C LEU A 47 6.99 23.94 0.13
N GLU A 48 7.50 25.10 0.55
CA GLU A 48 8.44 25.19 1.67
C GLU A 48 7.82 24.60 2.95
N ASN A 49 8.62 23.86 3.72
CA ASN A 49 8.23 23.20 4.98
C ASN A 49 7.09 22.18 4.82
N PRO A 50 7.35 20.99 4.22
CA PRO A 50 6.38 19.89 4.27
C PRO A 50 6.10 19.47 5.72
N PRO A 51 5.00 18.74 5.99
CA PRO A 51 4.72 18.20 7.31
C PRO A 51 5.92 17.46 7.89
N ASP A 52 6.23 17.70 9.17
CA ASP A 52 7.32 17.03 9.86
C ASP A 52 7.08 15.52 9.94
N THR A 53 8.15 14.76 9.84
CA THR A 53 8.09 13.29 9.95
C THR A 53 7.79 12.88 11.39
N ASP A 54 6.85 11.93 11.55
CA ASP A 54 6.56 11.26 12.81
C ASP A 54 7.22 9.88 12.82
N GLN A 55 8.29 9.74 13.59
CA GLN A 55 9.08 8.51 13.64
C GLN A 55 8.28 7.29 14.12
N THR A 56 7.25 7.49 14.95
CA THR A 56 6.40 6.41 15.44
C THR A 56 5.61 5.84 14.26
N LYS A 57 4.93 6.72 13.52
CA LYS A 57 4.15 6.33 12.34
C LYS A 57 5.02 5.72 11.25
N VAL A 58 6.22 6.26 11.02
CA VAL A 58 7.20 5.67 10.08
C VAL A 58 7.50 4.21 10.45
N ASN A 59 7.74 3.93 11.73
CA ASN A 59 8.08 2.59 12.18
C ASN A 59 6.89 1.64 12.05
N ASP A 60 5.68 2.09 12.40
CA ASP A 60 4.46 1.29 12.27
C ASP A 60 4.15 0.95 10.80
N PHE A 61 4.29 1.94 9.90
CA PHE A 61 4.13 1.73 8.46
C PHE A 61 5.14 0.72 7.92
N LYS A 62 6.43 0.88 8.26
CA LYS A 62 7.49 -0.03 7.82
C LYS A 62 7.28 -1.45 8.33
N LYS A 63 6.82 -1.59 9.58
CA LYS A 63 6.53 -2.90 10.17
C LYS A 63 5.43 -3.61 9.40
N ILE A 64 4.35 -2.91 9.02
CA ILE A 64 3.28 -3.48 8.19
C ILE A 64 3.85 -3.90 6.83
N ASP A 65 4.66 -3.06 6.19
CA ASP A 65 5.24 -3.35 4.87
C ASP A 65 6.21 -4.55 4.90
N GLU A 66 6.99 -4.69 5.96
CA GLU A 66 7.87 -5.83 6.20
C GLU A 66 7.08 -7.12 6.43
N ASN A 67 6.01 -7.06 7.22
CA ASN A 67 5.10 -8.19 7.42
C ASN A 67 4.47 -8.62 6.09
N ILE A 68 3.98 -7.67 5.28
CA ILE A 68 3.41 -7.96 3.95
C ILE A 68 4.46 -8.67 3.08
N LYS A 69 5.69 -8.15 3.01
CA LYS A 69 6.77 -8.75 2.21
C LYS A 69 7.15 -10.14 2.68
N SER A 70 7.23 -10.36 3.99
CA SER A 70 7.56 -11.66 4.58
C SER A 70 6.47 -12.69 4.27
N ASP A 71 5.22 -12.35 4.58
CA ASP A 71 4.06 -13.20 4.34
C ASP A 71 3.86 -13.47 2.85
N MET A 72 4.16 -12.51 1.96
CA MET A 72 4.05 -12.69 0.51
C MET A 72 5.00 -13.79 0.03
N LYS A 73 6.23 -13.80 0.53
CA LYS A 73 7.21 -14.84 0.17
C LYS A 73 6.77 -16.21 0.67
N GLU A 74 6.20 -16.29 1.87
CA GLU A 74 5.66 -17.54 2.41
C GLU A 74 4.45 -18.02 1.59
N TYR A 75 3.49 -17.11 1.35
CA TYR A 75 2.25 -17.39 0.60
C TYR A 75 2.53 -17.88 -0.82
N LEU A 76 3.54 -17.31 -1.49
CA LEU A 76 3.96 -17.71 -2.84
C LEU A 76 5.00 -18.84 -2.86
N GLY A 77 5.64 -19.15 -1.72
CA GLY A 77 6.67 -20.18 -1.57
C GLY A 77 6.13 -21.57 -1.26
N GLN A 78 4.85 -21.69 -0.88
CA GLN A 78 4.18 -22.98 -0.73
C GLN A 78 3.92 -23.59 -2.12
N GLY A 79 4.66 -24.66 -2.43
CA GLY A 79 4.77 -25.25 -3.77
C GLY A 79 3.48 -25.81 -4.38
N ASP A 80 3.51 -25.92 -5.71
CA ASP A 80 2.58 -26.56 -6.65
C ASP A 80 1.13 -26.04 -6.75
N VAL A 81 0.78 -24.96 -6.07
CA VAL A 81 -0.52 -24.32 -6.28
C VAL A 81 -0.46 -23.43 -7.53
N GLN A 82 -1.48 -23.58 -8.39
CA GLN A 82 -1.77 -22.63 -9.47
C GLN A 82 -1.59 -21.20 -8.95
N ARG A 83 -0.74 -20.40 -9.62
CA ARG A 83 -0.40 -19.03 -9.22
C ARG A 83 -1.67 -18.26 -8.85
N PRO A 84 -1.79 -17.74 -7.62
CA PRO A 84 -2.99 -17.04 -7.19
C PRO A 84 -3.14 -15.74 -7.98
N THR A 85 -4.37 -15.36 -8.29
CA THR A 85 -4.72 -14.06 -8.88
C THR A 85 -4.48 -12.93 -7.88
N ILE A 86 -4.38 -11.69 -8.36
CA ILE A 86 -4.22 -10.50 -7.50
C ILE A 86 -5.39 -10.40 -6.50
N ASP A 87 -6.62 -10.68 -6.92
CA ASP A 87 -7.79 -10.64 -6.03
C ASP A 87 -7.69 -11.67 -4.90
N GLN A 88 -7.19 -12.88 -5.18
CA GLN A 88 -6.96 -13.90 -4.15
C GLN A 88 -5.87 -13.47 -3.16
N VAL A 89 -4.81 -12.84 -3.66
CA VAL A 89 -3.72 -12.31 -2.83
C VAL A 89 -4.25 -11.19 -1.93
N VAL A 90 -4.93 -10.19 -2.50
CA VAL A 90 -5.52 -9.08 -1.74
C VAL A 90 -6.49 -9.62 -0.69
N GLY A 91 -7.37 -10.56 -1.06
CA GLY A 91 -8.27 -11.21 -0.11
C GLY A 91 -7.54 -11.95 1.02
N HIS A 92 -6.41 -12.60 0.73
CA HIS A 92 -5.58 -13.24 1.77
C HIS A 92 -5.01 -12.22 2.76
N PHE A 93 -4.52 -11.08 2.27
CA PHE A 93 -3.92 -10.04 3.12
C PHE A 93 -4.96 -9.23 3.89
N ASP A 94 -6.14 -8.98 3.31
CA ASP A 94 -7.26 -8.33 4.01
C ASP A 94 -7.68 -9.12 5.27
N GLU A 95 -7.44 -10.44 5.29
CA GLU A 95 -7.77 -11.30 6.43
C GLU A 95 -6.70 -11.31 7.55
N LYS A 96 -5.50 -10.76 7.31
CA LYS A 96 -4.39 -10.76 8.27
C LYS A 96 -4.67 -9.85 9.46
N GLU A 97 -4.37 -10.32 10.66
CA GLU A 97 -4.61 -9.57 11.90
C GLU A 97 -3.87 -8.23 11.92
N TYR A 98 -2.63 -8.16 11.43
CA TYR A 98 -1.88 -6.89 11.38
C TYR A 98 -2.41 -5.89 10.35
N ILE A 99 -3.28 -6.30 9.42
CA ILE A 99 -4.01 -5.40 8.52
C ILE A 99 -5.34 -5.00 9.15
N LYS A 100 -6.09 -5.96 9.70
CA LYS A 100 -7.39 -5.72 10.35
C LYS A 100 -7.29 -4.83 11.59
N ASN A 101 -6.21 -4.99 12.35
CA ASN A 101 -5.98 -4.24 13.59
C ASN A 101 -5.11 -2.99 13.38
N ALA A 102 -4.68 -2.71 12.14
CA ALA A 102 -3.95 -1.48 11.85
C ALA A 102 -4.92 -0.29 11.85
N ASP A 103 -4.41 0.84 12.35
CA ASP A 103 -5.14 2.09 12.33
C ASP A 103 -5.42 2.54 10.89
N GLU A 104 -6.47 3.37 10.75
CA GLU A 104 -6.75 4.00 9.48
C GLU A 104 -5.62 4.95 9.07
N ILE A 105 -5.40 5.05 7.75
CA ILE A 105 -4.42 5.93 7.15
C ILE A 105 -5.18 7.11 6.54
N GLY A 106 -5.20 8.25 7.23
CA GLY A 106 -5.92 9.46 6.84
C GLY A 106 -7.40 9.22 6.58
N GLY A 107 -8.04 8.47 7.49
CA GLY A 107 -9.46 8.11 7.37
C GLY A 107 -9.76 7.05 6.31
N VAL A 108 -8.74 6.28 5.89
CA VAL A 108 -8.86 5.16 4.94
C VAL A 108 -8.48 3.87 5.65
N PRO A 109 -9.30 2.81 5.60
CA PRO A 109 -8.95 1.52 6.19
C PRO A 109 -7.59 1.02 5.68
N ALA A 110 -6.75 0.51 6.59
CA ALA A 110 -5.42 0.01 6.25
C ALA A 110 -5.47 -1.09 5.16
N SER A 111 -6.48 -1.95 5.20
CA SER A 111 -6.74 -2.97 4.17
C SER A 111 -6.85 -2.37 2.77
N LEU A 112 -7.50 -1.22 2.64
CA LEU A 112 -7.66 -0.52 1.37
C LEU A 112 -6.41 0.30 1.00
N ALA A 113 -5.84 1.02 1.96
CA ALA A 113 -4.67 1.88 1.75
C ALA A 113 -3.41 1.06 1.39
N LYS A 114 -3.28 -0.19 1.87
CA LYS A 114 -2.13 -1.05 1.58
C LYS A 114 -2.30 -1.94 0.33
N ARG A 115 -3.46 -1.94 -0.35
CA ARG A 115 -3.67 -2.77 -1.55
C ARG A 115 -2.67 -2.50 -2.68
N GLY A 116 -2.33 -1.24 -2.91
CA GLY A 116 -1.30 -0.86 -3.88
C GLY A 116 0.04 -1.51 -3.56
N PHE A 117 0.47 -1.40 -2.30
CA PHE A 117 1.71 -2.02 -1.83
C PHE A 117 1.70 -3.55 -1.90
N ILE A 118 0.57 -4.20 -1.56
CA ILE A 118 0.38 -5.65 -1.69
C ILE A 118 0.52 -6.07 -3.15
N THR A 119 -0.13 -5.35 -4.06
CA THR A 119 -0.10 -5.63 -5.51
C THR A 119 1.33 -5.51 -6.05
N ARG A 120 2.02 -4.41 -5.76
CA ARG A 120 3.42 -4.20 -6.17
C ARG A 120 4.36 -5.25 -5.57
N SER A 121 4.13 -5.66 -4.32
CA SER A 121 4.92 -6.70 -3.66
C SER A 121 4.72 -8.08 -4.30
N TYR A 122 3.49 -8.41 -4.69
CA TYR A 122 3.16 -9.63 -5.43
C TYR A 122 3.85 -9.66 -6.80
N GLU A 123 3.73 -8.59 -7.58
CA GLU A 123 4.35 -8.47 -8.90
C GLU A 123 5.88 -8.58 -8.83
N SER A 124 6.51 -7.86 -7.88
CA SER A 124 7.95 -7.89 -7.65
C SER A 124 8.43 -9.28 -7.25
N THR A 125 7.72 -9.95 -6.34
CA THR A 125 8.09 -11.31 -5.88
C THR A 125 8.07 -12.30 -7.04
N ILE A 126 7.08 -12.22 -7.93
CA ILE A 126 6.98 -13.14 -9.06
C ILE A 126 7.99 -12.83 -10.16
N ALA A 127 8.26 -11.55 -10.41
CA ALA A 127 9.33 -11.15 -11.33
C ALA A 127 10.69 -11.74 -10.86
N ASN A 128 10.98 -11.68 -9.56
CA ASN A 128 12.20 -12.24 -8.99
C ASN A 128 12.25 -13.77 -9.10
N ASN A 129 11.15 -14.47 -8.83
CA ASN A 129 11.11 -15.94 -8.95
C ASN A 129 11.36 -16.41 -10.39
N LYS A 130 10.93 -15.65 -11.41
CA LYS A 130 11.20 -15.96 -12.82
C LYS A 130 12.66 -15.72 -13.25
N LEU A 131 13.40 -14.87 -12.56
CA LEU A 131 14.81 -14.61 -12.85
C LEU A 131 15.74 -15.72 -12.32
N HIS A 132 15.24 -16.56 -11.42
CA HIS A 132 15.97 -17.65 -10.79
C HIS A 132 15.57 -19.05 -11.29
N SER A 133 14.64 -19.13 -12.25
CA SER A 133 14.20 -20.36 -12.94
C SER A 133 14.83 -20.48 -14.32
#